data_AF-A0A0S8DQA3-F1
#
_entry.id   AF-A0A0S8DQA3-F1
#
_cell.length_a   1.000
_cell.length_b   1.000
_cell.length_c   1.000
_cell.angle_alpha   90.00
_cell.angle_beta   90.00
_cell.angle_gamma   90.00
#
_symmetry.space_group_name_H-M   'P 1'
#
loop_
_entity.id
_entity.type
_entity.pdbx_description
1 polymer ?
#
loop_
_entity_poly.entity_id
_entity_poly.type
_entity_poly.pdbx_seq_one_letter_code
_entity_poly.pdbx_strand_id
1 'polypeptide(L)'
;MEKMNRREFIGASMGGTVAMSAALGAAAQDKAGAPKLRIGLIGCGGYGMANVRAAFKAGGAEVIAICDIDSQHLESSAERIEKIQGSRPRRFKQ
;
A
#
# COMPACT_ATOMS: atom_id res chain seq x y z
N MET A 1 -40.76 -6.08 23.33
CA MET A 1 -39.93 -6.08 22.12
C MET A 1 -40.70 -5.36 21.04
N GLU A 2 -40.20 -4.20 20.63
CA GLU A 2 -40.81 -3.38 19.59
C GLU A 2 -40.65 -4.10 18.23
N LYS A 3 -41.75 -4.29 17.50
CA LYS A 3 -41.75 -4.97 16.19
C LYS A 3 -41.29 -3.99 15.12
N MET A 4 -40.03 -4.07 14.74
CA MET A 4 -39.46 -3.28 13.64
C MET A 4 -40.16 -3.64 12.32
N ASN A 5 -40.72 -2.65 11.63
CA ASN A 5 -41.40 -2.85 10.35
C ASN A 5 -40.35 -2.94 9.22
N ARG A 6 -40.68 -3.67 8.13
CA ARG A 6 -39.83 -3.82 6.93
C ARG A 6 -39.30 -2.47 6.39
N ARG A 7 -40.11 -1.40 6.49
CA ARG A 7 -39.72 -0.06 6.03
C ARG A 7 -38.61 0.56 6.88
N GLU A 8 -38.68 0.35 8.20
CA GLU A 8 -37.65 0.83 9.15
C GLU A 8 -36.36 0.02 8.97
N PHE A 9 -36.47 -1.29 8.78
CA PHE A 9 -35.32 -2.14 8.49
C PHE A 9 -34.61 -1.73 7.20
N ILE A 10 -35.34 -1.49 6.11
CA ILE A 10 -34.75 -1.06 4.83
C ILE A 10 -34.12 0.33 4.98
N GLY A 11 -34.79 1.27 5.66
CA GLY A 11 -34.22 2.59 5.97
C GLY A 11 -32.93 2.51 6.78
N ALA A 12 -32.91 1.69 7.83
CA ALA A 12 -31.73 1.45 8.65
C ALA A 12 -30.59 0.75 7.87
N SER A 13 -30.93 -0.19 7.00
CA SER A 13 -29.97 -0.89 6.12
C SER A 13 -29.29 0.07 5.16
N MET A 14 -30.06 0.98 4.56
CA MET A 14 -29.55 2.00 3.64
C MET A 14 -28.71 3.07 4.37
N GLY A 15 -29.10 3.48 5.58
CA GLY A 15 -28.29 4.40 6.39
C GLY A 15 -26.98 3.78 6.87
N GLY A 16 -27.02 2.50 7.25
CA GLY A 16 -25.84 1.74 7.71
C GLY A 16 -24.81 1.51 6.60
N THR A 17 -25.25 1.21 5.37
CA THR A 17 -24.33 1.05 4.23
C THR A 17 -23.67 2.37 3.85
N VAL A 18 -24.41 3.49 3.82
CA VAL A 18 -23.84 4.81 3.51
C VAL A 18 -22.82 5.25 4.56
N ALA A 19 -23.11 5.08 5.85
CA ALA A 19 -22.18 5.42 6.93
C ALA A 19 -20.89 4.59 6.86
N MET A 20 -21.01 3.29 6.55
CA MET A 20 -19.85 2.40 6.38
C MET A 20 -19.01 2.78 5.15
N SER A 21 -19.65 3.06 4.02
CA SER A 21 -18.96 3.51 2.80
C SER A 21 -18.22 4.83 3.01
N ALA A 22 -18.79 5.78 3.76
CA ALA A 22 -18.13 7.04 4.10
C ALA A 22 -16.90 6.83 5.01
N ALA A 23 -17.00 5.96 6.01
CA ALA A 23 -15.90 5.64 6.91
C ALA A 23 -14.73 4.95 6.17
N LEU A 24 -15.03 3.99 5.28
CA LEU A 24 -14.00 3.36 4.44
C LEU A 24 -13.40 4.34 3.42
N GLY A 25 -14.21 5.22 2.83
CA GLY A 25 -13.73 6.26 1.91
C GLY A 25 -12.77 7.24 2.59
N ALA A 26 -13.04 7.62 3.83
CA ALA A 26 -12.17 8.50 4.62
C ALA A 26 -10.83 7.84 5.00
N ALA A 27 -10.83 6.54 5.32
CA ALA A 27 -9.62 5.78 5.61
C ALA A 27 -8.76 5.50 4.37
N ALA A 28 -9.38 5.44 3.19
CA ALA A 28 -8.70 5.22 1.90
C ALA A 28 -8.23 6.51 1.22
N GLN A 29 -8.43 7.69 1.84
CA GLN A 29 -7.86 8.91 1.29
C GLN A 29 -6.34 8.87 1.43
N ASP A 30 -5.67 8.61 0.30
CA ASP A 30 -4.31 9.08 0.07
C ASP A 30 -4.29 10.56 0.44
N LYS A 31 -3.71 10.89 1.59
CA LYS A 31 -3.55 12.28 2.00
C LYS A 31 -2.60 12.91 1.00
N ALA A 32 -3.15 13.53 -0.03
CA ALA A 32 -2.37 14.28 -1.02
C ALA A 32 -1.49 15.29 -0.25
N GLY A 33 -0.17 15.12 -0.34
CA GLY A 33 0.82 15.94 0.38
C GLY A 33 1.33 15.36 1.71
N ALA A 34 0.85 14.21 2.19
CA ALA A 34 1.49 13.52 3.30
C ALA A 34 2.91 13.05 2.91
N PRO A 35 3.88 13.12 3.82
CA PRO A 35 5.23 12.66 3.55
C PRO A 35 5.21 11.15 3.26
N LYS A 36 5.92 10.75 2.20
CA LYS A 36 6.07 9.32 1.86
C LYS A 36 6.81 8.58 2.97
N LEU A 37 6.33 7.39 3.31
CA LEU A 37 7.01 6.44 4.16
C LEU A 37 8.26 5.91 3.43
N ARG A 38 9.43 6.21 3.99
CA ARG A 38 10.72 5.78 3.44
C ARG A 38 11.04 4.38 3.94
N ILE A 39 11.14 3.42 3.03
CA ILE A 39 11.33 2.00 3.35
C ILE A 39 12.63 1.46 2.76
N GLY A 40 13.21 0.48 3.45
CA GLY A 40 14.35 -0.30 2.99
C GLY A 40 13.95 -1.77 2.79
N LEU A 41 14.50 -2.43 1.76
CA LEU A 41 14.29 -3.85 1.52
C LEU A 41 15.57 -4.64 1.82
N ILE A 42 15.47 -5.71 2.62
CA ILE A 42 16.53 -6.69 2.82
C ILE A 42 16.03 -8.02 2.24
N GLY A 43 16.75 -8.55 1.25
CA GLY A 43 16.29 -9.68 0.44
C GLY A 43 15.41 -9.19 -0.72
N CYS A 44 16.04 -9.05 -1.89
CA CYS A 44 15.43 -8.55 -3.13
C CYS A 44 14.88 -9.68 -4.02
N GLY A 45 14.70 -10.88 -3.48
CA GLY A 45 14.09 -12.01 -4.18
C GLY A 45 12.58 -11.83 -4.46
N GLY A 46 11.94 -12.89 -4.95
CA GLY A 46 10.55 -12.87 -5.40
C GLY A 46 9.55 -12.29 -4.39
N TYR A 47 9.62 -12.73 -3.12
CA TYR A 47 8.75 -12.22 -2.06
C TYR A 47 9.06 -10.78 -1.66
N GLY A 48 10.34 -10.39 -1.61
CA GLY A 48 10.75 -9.02 -1.30
C GLY A 48 10.17 -8.03 -2.31
N MET A 49 10.26 -8.37 -3.60
CA MET A 49 9.67 -7.56 -4.67
C MET A 49 8.13 -7.60 -4.70
N ALA A 50 7.50 -8.70 -4.26
CA ALA A 50 6.05 -8.73 -4.07
C ALA A 50 5.59 -7.73 -2.99
N ASN A 51 6.32 -7.65 -1.87
CA ASN A 51 6.05 -6.69 -0.80
C ASN A 51 6.26 -5.24 -1.28
N VAL A 52 7.33 -4.96 -2.02
CA VAL A 52 7.57 -3.64 -2.61
C VAL A 52 6.40 -3.22 -3.53
N ARG A 53 5.92 -4.13 -4.39
CA ARG A 53 4.76 -3.84 -5.25
C ARG A 53 3.49 -3.57 -4.44
N ALA A 54 3.26 -4.32 -3.37
CA ALA A 54 2.13 -4.08 -2.48
C ALA A 54 2.24 -2.71 -1.79
N ALA A 55 3.44 -2.33 -1.32
CA ALA A 55 3.69 -1.02 -0.73
C ALA A 55 3.43 0.13 -1.71
N PHE A 56 3.88 0.00 -2.97
CA PHE A 56 3.57 1.00 -4.00
C PHE A 56 2.07 1.09 -4.31
N LYS A 57 1.36 -0.04 -4.34
CA LYS A 57 -0.11 -0.06 -4.54
C LYS A 57 -0.88 0.53 -3.36
N ALA A 58 -0.37 0.36 -2.15
CA ALA A 58 -0.99 0.93 -0.94
C ALA A 58 -0.89 2.46 -0.90
N GLY A 59 -0.03 3.06 -1.73
CA GLY A 59 0.18 4.51 -1.76
C GLY A 59 1.15 4.97 -0.68
N GLY A 60 1.68 6.19 -0.85
CA GLY A 60 2.48 6.86 0.18
C GLY A 60 3.82 6.20 0.55
N ALA A 61 4.36 5.27 -0.24
CA ALA A 61 5.66 4.63 0.03
C ALA A 61 6.76 5.05 -0.96
N GLU A 62 8.00 5.11 -0.47
CA GLU A 62 9.22 5.29 -1.28
C GLU A 62 10.31 4.33 -0.80
N VAL A 63 10.87 3.53 -1.71
CA VAL A 63 11.98 2.62 -1.40
C VAL A 63 13.31 3.35 -1.54
N ILE A 64 14.00 3.60 -0.42
CA ILE A 64 15.23 4.41 -0.41
C ILE A 64 16.51 3.57 -0.45
N ALA A 65 16.41 2.29 -0.10
CA ALA A 65 17.54 1.39 0.02
C ALA A 65 17.11 -0.06 -0.20
N ILE A 66 17.98 -0.86 -0.82
CA ILE A 66 17.79 -2.29 -0.99
C ILE A 66 19.11 -3.04 -0.74
N CYS A 67 19.00 -4.27 -0.24
CA CYS A 67 20.13 -5.15 0.04
C CYS A 67 19.86 -6.58 -0.44
N ASP A 68 20.84 -7.19 -1.09
CA ASP A 68 20.84 -8.62 -1.43
C ASP A 68 22.29 -9.12 -1.60
N ILE A 69 22.53 -10.39 -1.28
CA ILE A 69 23.81 -11.06 -1.50
C ILE A 69 24.01 -11.39 -2.98
N ASP A 70 22.92 -11.71 -3.68
CA ASP A 70 22.89 -11.97 -5.10
C ASP A 70 22.89 -10.64 -5.88
N SER A 71 23.94 -10.42 -6.66
CA SER A 71 24.13 -9.18 -7.40
C SER A 71 23.15 -9.01 -8.58
N GLN A 72 22.66 -10.10 -9.16
CA GLN A 72 21.67 -10.05 -10.23
C GLN A 72 20.29 -9.67 -9.66
N HIS A 73 19.91 -10.23 -8.50
CA HIS A 73 18.69 -9.83 -7.81
C HIS A 73 18.75 -8.38 -7.34
N LEU A 74 19.88 -7.94 -6.78
CA LEU A 74 20.07 -6.57 -6.33
C LEU A 74 19.90 -5.58 -7.49
N GLU A 75 20.53 -5.86 -8.63
CA GLU A 75 20.51 -4.97 -9.80
C GLU A 75 19.14 -4.93 -10.48
N SER A 76 18.58 -6.10 -10.78
CA SER A 76 17.26 -6.20 -11.41
C SER A 76 16.14 -5.60 -10.55
N SER A 77 16.26 -5.70 -9.22
CA SER A 77 15.31 -5.08 -8.28
C SER A 77 15.46 -3.58 -8.20
N ALA A 78 16.69 -3.05 -8.20
CA ALA A 78 16.94 -1.62 -8.24
C ALA A 78 16.33 -0.98 -9.50
N GLU A 79 16.54 -1.59 -10.67
CA GLU A 79 15.96 -1.12 -11.93
C GLU A 79 14.41 -1.14 -11.91
N ARG A 80 13.83 -2.20 -11.36
CA ARG A 80 12.36 -2.31 -11.23
C ARG A 80 11.79 -1.24 -10.32
N ILE A 81 12.46 -0.97 -9.19
CA ILE A 81 12.06 0.07 -8.25
C ILE A 81 12.19 1.44 -8.89
N GLU A 82 13.32 1.72 -9.54
CA GLU A 82 13.57 2.98 -10.25
C GLU A 82 12.50 3.26 -11.31
N LYS A 83 12.10 2.24 -12.09
CA LYS A 83 11.00 2.37 -13.06
C LYS A 83 9.66 2.70 -12.43
N ILE A 84 9.39 2.27 -11.19
CA ILE A 84 8.10 2.50 -10.52
C ILE A 84 8.06 3.88 -9.84
N GLN A 85 9.10 4.24 -9.09
CA GLN A 85 9.10 5.45 -8.26
C GLN A 85 9.86 6.63 -8.89
N GLY A 86 10.60 6.42 -9.98
CA GLY A 86 11.39 7.43 -10.70
C GLY A 86 12.76 7.74 -10.10
N SER A 87 13.08 7.22 -8.91
CA SER A 87 14.37 7.37 -8.25
C SER A 87 15.00 6.02 -7.96
N ARG A 88 16.30 5.90 -8.19
CA ARG A 88 17.04 4.66 -7.94
C ARG A 88 17.33 4.47 -6.44
N PRO A 89 16.98 3.34 -5.82
CA PRO A 89 17.29 3.08 -4.41
C PRO A 89 18.80 2.87 -4.23
N ARG A 90 19.31 3.20 -3.04
CA ARG A 90 20.69 2.84 -2.67
C ARG A 90 20.83 1.32 -2.61
N ARG A 91 21.94 0.79 -3.12
CA ARG A 91 22.20 -0.64 -3.15
C ARG A 91 23.27 -0.99 -2.13
N PHE A 92 23.02 -2.05 -1.37
CA PHE A 92 23.97 -2.63 -0.43
C PHE A 92 24.16 -4.10 -0.80
N LYS A 93 25.40 -4.54 -0.89
CA LYS A 93 25.75 -5.95 -1.04
C LYS A 93 26.45 -6.37 0.24
N GLN A 94 25.87 -7.34 0.95
CA GLN A 94 26.48 -8.02 2.09
C GLN A 94 26.55 -9.50 1.83
#